data_AF-A0A3D2S9P9-F1
#
_entry.id   AF-A0A3D2S9P9-F1
#
_cell.length_a   1.000
_cell.length_b   1.000
_cell.length_c   1.000
_cell.angle_alpha   90.00
_cell.angle_beta   90.00
_cell.angle_gamma   90.00
#
_symmetry.space_group_name_H-M   'P 1'
#
loop_
_entity.id
_entity.type
_entity.pdbx_description
1 polymer ?
#
loop_
_entity_poly.entity_id
_entity_poly.type
_entity_poly.pdbx_seq_one_letter_code
_entity_poly.pdbx_strand_id
1 'polypeptide(L)'
;QALDSPVAAESNEEKAHITTNTLAENVRYLIFTGLVYVLLGYILSEYTNSDVAWVDAFTTSMFVTAMYAMAKKKIEHWIFWILGNAVSIPLYLYKELPVTSIQYVVFLVLAIWGFAVWYRKLSEQVAYD
;
A
#
# COMPACT_ATOMS: atom_id res chain seq x y z
N GLN A 1 -21.46 -30.67 23.67
CA GLN A 1 -22.16 -30.27 22.43
C GLN A 1 -22.17 -28.74 22.26
N ALA A 2 -21.02 -28.08 22.44
CA ALA A 2 -20.89 -26.61 22.30
C ALA A 2 -19.53 -26.19 21.71
N LEU A 3 -18.82 -27.10 21.04
CA LEU A 3 -17.46 -26.87 20.51
C LEU A 3 -17.39 -26.80 18.98
N ASP A 4 -18.50 -27.09 18.28
CA ASP A 4 -18.56 -27.08 16.80
C ASP A 4 -19.50 -26.00 16.24
N SER A 5 -19.84 -24.98 17.02
CA SER A 5 -20.65 -23.88 16.48
C SER A 5 -19.83 -23.12 15.44
N PRO A 6 -20.36 -22.83 14.24
CA PRO A 6 -19.65 -22.12 13.17
C PRO A 6 -19.07 -20.77 13.61
N VAL A 7 -19.67 -20.16 14.63
CA VAL A 7 -19.20 -18.93 15.31
C VAL A 7 -17.79 -19.07 15.92
N ALA A 8 -17.44 -20.24 16.44
CA ALA A 8 -16.11 -20.49 17.02
C ALA A 8 -15.03 -20.66 15.95
N ALA A 9 -15.39 -21.22 14.79
CA ALA A 9 -14.48 -21.35 13.65
C ALA A 9 -14.19 -19.99 12.99
N GLU A 10 -15.21 -19.13 12.85
CA GLU A 10 -15.05 -17.76 12.35
C GLU A 10 -14.09 -16.92 13.23
N SER A 11 -14.18 -17.07 14.56
CA SER A 11 -13.31 -16.34 15.51
C SER A 11 -11.82 -16.67 15.39
N ASN A 12 -11.47 -17.85 14.86
CA ASN A 12 -10.09 -18.29 14.65
C ASN A 12 -9.57 -17.93 13.24
N GLU A 13 -10.43 -17.83 12.22
CA GLU A 13 -10.05 -17.36 10.89
C GLU A 13 -9.92 -15.82 10.81
N GLU A 14 -10.63 -15.08 11.68
CA GLU A 14 -10.64 -13.61 11.69
C GLU A 14 -9.33 -12.99 12.22
N LYS A 15 -8.54 -13.72 13.02
CA LYS A 15 -7.19 -13.29 13.41
C LYS A 15 -6.21 -13.50 12.25
N ALA A 16 -6.40 -12.73 11.20
CA ALA A 16 -5.44 -12.59 10.12
C ALA A 16 -4.05 -12.28 10.71
N HIS A 17 -3.15 -13.27 10.67
CA HIS A 17 -1.78 -13.13 11.14
C HIS A 17 -1.08 -12.04 10.30
N ILE A 18 -0.77 -10.90 10.93
CA ILE A 18 -0.07 -9.80 10.27
C ILE A 18 1.40 -10.16 10.33
N THR A 19 2.10 -10.04 9.21
CA THR A 19 3.54 -10.35 9.17
C THR A 19 4.34 -9.12 8.77
N THR A 20 5.61 -9.12 9.16
CA THR A 20 6.60 -8.15 8.68
C THR A 20 7.30 -8.70 7.45
N ASN A 21 7.96 -7.81 6.71
CA ASN A 21 8.79 -8.16 5.58
C ASN A 21 10.19 -8.59 6.04
N THR A 22 10.68 -9.63 5.40
CA THR A 22 12.12 -9.94 5.39
C THR A 22 12.86 -8.98 4.45
N LEU A 23 14.19 -8.86 4.62
CA LEU A 23 15.02 -8.07 3.69
C LEU A 23 14.88 -8.55 2.23
N ALA A 24 14.80 -9.86 2.01
CA ALA A 24 14.62 -10.42 0.68
C ALA A 24 13.26 -10.04 0.07
N GLU A 25 12.19 -9.95 0.87
CA GLU A 25 10.90 -9.45 0.41
C GLU A 25 10.97 -7.98 0.02
N ASN A 26 11.61 -7.16 0.84
CA ASN A 26 11.80 -5.74 0.54
C ASN A 26 12.56 -5.54 -0.78
N VAL A 27 13.65 -6.29 -1.00
CA VAL A 27 14.38 -6.25 -2.27
C VAL A 27 13.50 -6.69 -3.43
N ARG A 28 12.70 -7.75 -3.29
CA ARG A 28 11.75 -8.17 -4.34
C ARG A 28 10.71 -7.10 -4.63
N TYR A 29 10.16 -6.43 -3.62
CA TYR A 29 9.22 -5.35 -3.83
C TYR A 29 9.88 -4.17 -4.55
N LEU A 30 11.08 -3.76 -4.17
CA LEU A 30 11.80 -2.68 -4.84
C LEU A 30 12.11 -3.01 -6.31
N ILE A 31 12.55 -4.24 -6.61
CA ILE A 31 12.76 -4.70 -7.99
C ILE A 31 11.44 -4.65 -8.76
N PHE A 32 10.36 -5.19 -8.19
CA PHE A 32 9.04 -5.18 -8.81
C PHE A 32 8.54 -3.75 -9.08
N THR A 33 8.62 -2.86 -8.10
CA THR A 33 8.27 -1.43 -8.25
C THR A 33 9.11 -0.79 -9.35
N GLY A 34 10.42 -1.04 -9.38
CA GLY A 34 11.33 -0.51 -10.39
C GLY A 34 10.99 -0.99 -11.81
N LEU A 35 10.67 -2.27 -11.98
CA LEU A 35 10.25 -2.82 -13.27
C LEU A 35 8.93 -2.20 -13.74
N VAL A 36 7.93 -2.13 -12.87
CA VAL A 36 6.64 -1.50 -13.19
C VAL A 36 6.82 -0.02 -13.50
N TYR A 37 7.67 0.69 -12.74
CA TYR A 37 8.00 2.10 -12.97
C TYR A 37 8.61 2.34 -14.35
N VAL A 38 9.64 1.59 -14.73
CA VAL A 38 10.29 1.75 -16.05
C VAL A 38 9.32 1.42 -17.18
N LEU A 39 8.56 0.32 -17.04
CA LEU A 39 7.58 -0.09 -18.03
C LEU A 39 6.49 0.98 -18.22
N LEU A 40 5.88 1.45 -17.13
CA LEU A 40 4.84 2.49 -17.19
C LEU A 40 5.41 3.82 -17.65
N GLY A 41 6.60 4.21 -17.18
CA GLY A 41 7.26 5.44 -17.59
C GLY A 41 7.49 5.48 -19.09
N TYR A 42 8.01 4.39 -19.66
CA TYR A 42 8.15 4.25 -21.11
C TYR A 42 6.82 4.33 -21.84
N ILE A 43 5.81 3.57 -21.41
CA ILE A 43 4.48 3.55 -22.06
C ILE A 43 3.83 4.94 -22.01
N LEU A 44 3.84 5.61 -20.86
CA LEU A 44 3.25 6.95 -20.71
C LEU A 44 4.05 7.99 -21.50
N SER A 45 5.38 7.88 -21.56
CA SER A 45 6.20 8.85 -22.30
C SER A 45 6.05 8.72 -23.82
N GLU A 46 5.89 7.50 -24.33
CA GLU A 46 5.87 7.25 -25.78
C GLU A 46 4.45 7.33 -26.36
N TYR A 47 3.45 6.88 -25.59
CA TYR A 47 2.07 6.74 -26.09
C TYR A 47 1.10 7.75 -25.49
N THR A 48 1.54 8.64 -24.59
CA THR A 48 0.67 9.66 -23.95
C THR A 48 1.30 11.05 -23.99
N ASN A 49 0.49 12.09 -24.14
CA ASN A 49 0.91 13.50 -24.02
C ASN A 49 0.91 13.95 -22.55
N SER A 50 1.61 13.23 -21.65
CA SER A 50 1.70 13.60 -20.23
C SER A 50 3.03 14.27 -19.93
N ASP A 51 2.99 15.54 -19.49
CA ASP A 51 4.19 16.31 -19.10
C ASP A 51 4.87 15.77 -17.83
N VAL A 52 4.18 14.87 -17.11
CA VAL A 52 4.64 14.28 -15.85
C VAL A 52 4.55 12.76 -15.87
N ALA A 53 4.69 12.15 -17.05
CA ALA A 53 4.62 10.71 -17.29
C ALA A 53 5.43 9.87 -16.28
N TRP A 54 6.66 10.29 -15.97
CA TRP A 54 7.50 9.59 -15.00
C TRP A 54 6.99 9.71 -13.56
N VAL A 55 6.44 10.87 -13.16
CA VAL A 55 5.86 11.03 -11.82
C VAL A 55 4.58 10.20 -11.68
N ASP A 56 3.74 10.18 -12.73
CA ASP A 56 2.55 9.33 -12.79
C ASP A 56 2.91 7.83 -12.74
N ALA A 57 3.95 7.42 -13.46
CA ALA A 57 4.46 6.05 -13.44
C ALA A 57 4.99 5.68 -12.05
N PHE A 58 5.64 6.61 -11.35
CA PHE A 58 6.12 6.42 -9.98
C PHE A 58 4.96 6.20 -9.02
N THR A 59 3.97 7.11 -8.99
CA THR A 59 2.82 6.96 -8.08
C THR A 59 2.05 5.68 -8.37
N THR A 60 1.88 5.33 -9.65
CA THR A 60 1.17 4.11 -10.05
C THR A 60 1.91 2.84 -9.63
N SER A 61 3.22 2.76 -9.87
CA SER A 61 4.02 1.57 -9.49
C SER A 61 4.06 1.37 -7.98
N MET A 62 4.08 2.46 -7.19
CA MET A 62 3.95 2.43 -5.73
C MET A 62 2.62 1.83 -5.31
N PHE A 63 1.49 2.29 -5.87
CA PHE A 63 0.16 1.76 -5.51
C PHE A 63 -0.04 0.30 -5.93
N VAL A 64 0.47 -0.11 -7.10
CA VAL A 64 0.44 -1.50 -7.54
C VAL A 64 1.23 -2.39 -6.57
N THR A 65 2.42 -1.94 -6.14
CA THR A 65 3.23 -2.67 -5.17
C THR A 65 2.56 -2.72 -3.80
N ALA A 66 1.93 -1.63 -3.38
CA ALA A 66 1.19 -1.53 -2.14
C ALA A 66 0.00 -2.50 -2.11
N MET A 67 -0.75 -2.62 -3.20
CA MET A 67 -1.83 -3.59 -3.37
C MET A 67 -1.32 -5.04 -3.30
N TYR A 68 -0.19 -5.33 -3.95
CA TYR A 68 0.42 -6.66 -3.89
C TYR A 68 0.89 -7.03 -2.47
N ALA A 69 1.55 -6.11 -1.78
CA ALA A 69 1.99 -6.33 -0.39
C ALA A 69 0.80 -6.40 0.59
N MET A 70 -0.28 -5.64 0.34
CA MET A 70 -1.52 -5.70 1.11
C MET A 70 -2.19 -7.07 1.00
N ALA A 71 -2.24 -7.66 -0.20
CA ALA A 71 -2.78 -9.00 -0.41
C ALA A 71 -2.01 -10.08 0.39
N LYS A 72 -0.73 -9.84 0.69
CA LYS A 72 0.11 -10.69 1.54
C LYS A 72 0.04 -10.36 3.03
N LYS A 73 -0.82 -9.43 3.43
CA LYS A 73 -1.01 -9.00 4.83
C LYS A 73 0.31 -8.53 5.50
N LYS A 74 1.19 -7.87 4.73
CA LYS A 74 2.48 -7.35 5.21
C LYS A 74 2.36 -5.94 5.70
N ILE A 75 2.73 -5.61 6.94
CA ILE A 75 2.50 -4.26 7.51
C ILE A 75 3.20 -3.13 6.73
N GLU A 76 4.33 -3.39 6.09
CA GLU A 76 5.11 -2.40 5.35
C GLU A 76 4.39 -1.89 4.10
N HIS A 77 3.31 -2.55 3.65
CA HIS A 77 2.48 -2.05 2.55
C HIS A 77 1.96 -0.63 2.81
N TRP A 78 1.71 -0.27 4.07
CA TRP A 78 1.30 1.07 4.47
C TRP A 78 2.33 2.14 4.12
N ILE A 79 3.63 1.82 4.13
CA ILE A 79 4.70 2.76 3.76
C ILE A 79 4.56 3.13 2.27
N PHE A 80 4.24 2.17 1.41
CA PHE A 80 4.00 2.43 -0.01
C PHE A 80 2.77 3.32 -0.23
N TRP A 81 1.68 3.11 0.54
CA TRP A 81 0.51 3.99 0.52
C TRP A 81 0.83 5.42 0.96
N ILE A 82 1.59 5.57 2.05
CA ILE A 82 1.98 6.88 2.57
C ILE A 82 2.84 7.63 1.54
N LEU A 83 3.86 6.98 0.99
CA LEU A 83 4.74 7.59 -0.02
C LEU A 83 3.98 7.94 -1.31
N GLY A 84 3.14 7.02 -1.81
CA GLY A 84 2.31 7.25 -2.99
C GLY A 84 1.37 8.44 -2.80
N ASN A 85 0.63 8.48 -1.68
CA ASN A 85 -0.29 9.58 -1.38
C ASN A 85 0.44 10.91 -1.19
N ALA A 86 1.59 10.92 -0.51
CA ALA A 86 2.38 12.12 -0.27
C ALA A 86 2.91 12.76 -1.56
N VAL A 87 3.27 11.94 -2.57
CA VAL A 87 3.67 12.44 -3.90
C VAL A 87 2.47 12.83 -4.74
N SER A 88 1.35 12.11 -4.65
CA SER A 88 0.12 12.44 -5.37
C SER A 88 -0.46 13.80 -4.98
N ILE A 89 -0.40 14.21 -3.71
CA ILE A 89 -0.95 15.50 -3.25
C ILE A 89 -0.40 16.70 -4.05
N PRO A 90 0.93 16.98 -4.06
CA PRO A 90 1.49 18.08 -4.83
C PRO A 90 1.36 17.87 -6.35
N LEU A 91 1.42 16.62 -6.83
CA LEU A 91 1.22 16.31 -8.24
C LEU A 91 -0.16 16.75 -8.74
N TYR A 92 -1.23 16.43 -8.01
CA TYR A 92 -2.58 16.79 -8.42
C TYR A 92 -2.91 18.26 -8.16
N LEU A 93 -2.20 18.94 -7.26
CA LEU A 93 -2.24 20.41 -7.18
C LEU A 93 -1.59 21.05 -8.41
N TYR A 94 -0.44 20.53 -8.85
CA TYR A 94 0.22 20.99 -10.07
C TYR A 94 -0.64 20.75 -11.32
N LYS A 95 -1.38 19.64 -11.37
CA LYS A 95 -2.33 19.33 -12.46
C LYS A 95 -3.64 20.12 -12.40
N GLU A 96 -3.78 21.08 -11.48
CA GLU A 96 -5.02 21.86 -11.28
C GLU A 96 -6.26 20.99 -10.94
N LEU A 97 -6.04 19.86 -10.26
CA LEU A 97 -7.07 18.91 -9.83
C LEU A 97 -7.24 18.93 -8.29
N PRO A 98 -7.83 19.99 -7.71
CA PRO A 98 -7.88 20.19 -6.26
C PRO A 98 -8.71 19.12 -5.53
N VAL A 99 -9.82 18.67 -6.14
CA VAL A 99 -10.68 17.63 -5.55
C VAL A 99 -9.90 16.32 -5.38
N THR A 100 -9.14 15.93 -6.41
CA THR A 100 -8.29 14.74 -6.37
C THR A 100 -7.17 14.87 -5.35
N SER A 101 -6.55 16.05 -5.24
CA SER A 101 -5.54 16.30 -4.21
C SER A 101 -6.10 16.12 -2.79
N ILE A 102 -7.29 16.67 -2.52
CA ILE A 102 -7.97 16.50 -1.22
C ILE A 102 -8.26 15.02 -0.93
N GLN A 103 -8.69 14.24 -1.93
CA GLN A 103 -8.88 12.80 -1.79
C GLN A 103 -7.58 12.10 -1.33
N TYR A 104 -6.43 12.45 -1.92
CA TYR A 104 -5.14 11.88 -1.51
C TYR A 104 -4.71 12.32 -0.12
N VAL A 105 -5.08 13.52 0.35
CA VAL A 105 -4.89 13.93 1.75
C VAL A 105 -5.69 13.01 2.68
N VAL A 106 -6.96 12.75 2.37
CA VAL A 106 -7.79 11.84 3.16
C VAL A 106 -7.18 10.43 3.19
N PHE A 107 -6.75 9.91 2.03
CA PHE A 107 -6.10 8.60 1.96
C PHE A 107 -4.76 8.55 2.70
N LEU A 108 -3.99 9.64 2.72
CA LEU A 108 -2.77 9.73 3.50
C LEU A 108 -3.05 9.59 5.00
N VAL A 109 -4.07 10.30 5.51
CA VAL A 109 -4.50 10.19 6.91
C VAL A 109 -4.94 8.76 7.24
N LEU A 110 -5.75 8.15 6.37
CA LEU A 110 -6.20 6.77 6.54
C LEU A 110 -5.03 5.77 6.50
N ALA A 111 -4.03 5.98 5.64
CA ALA A 111 -2.86 5.11 5.55
C ALA A 111 -2.01 5.18 6.83
N ILE A 112 -1.82 6.38 7.39
CA ILE A 112 -1.11 6.57 8.67
C ILE A 112 -1.88 5.89 9.81
N TRP A 113 -3.20 6.07 9.85
CA TRP A 113 -4.03 5.44 10.87
C TRP A 113 -4.03 3.91 10.73
N GLY A 114 -4.19 3.39 9.51
CA GLY A 114 -4.12 1.97 9.21
C GLY A 114 -2.80 1.34 9.66
N PHE A 115 -1.68 2.02 9.40
CA PHE A 115 -0.36 1.61 9.90
C PHE A 115 -0.33 1.52 11.42
N ALA A 116 -0.79 2.56 12.13
CA ALA A 116 -0.80 2.59 13.58
C ALA A 116 -1.66 1.45 14.19
N VAL A 117 -2.83 1.17 13.60
CA VAL A 117 -3.70 0.07 14.04
C VAL A 117 -3.04 -1.29 13.83
N TRP A 118 -2.44 -1.52 12.67
CA TRP A 118 -1.77 -2.78 12.35
C TRP A 118 -0.52 -3.00 13.20
N TYR A 119 0.22 -1.93 13.48
CA TYR A 119 1.40 -1.99 14.33
C TYR A 119 1.04 -2.42 15.76
N ARG A 120 -0.05 -1.87 16.31
CA ARG A 120 -0.58 -2.30 17.61
C ARG A 120 -0.99 -3.77 17.60
N LYS A 121 -1.73 -4.21 16.58
CA LYS A 121 -2.12 -5.62 16.43
C LYS A 121 -0.93 -6.57 16.34
N LEU A 122 0.13 -6.17 15.62
CA LEU A 122 1.36 -6.95 15.53
C LEU A 122 2.05 -7.07 16.89
N SER A 123 2.10 -5.99 17.68
CA SER A 123 2.70 -6.03 19.03
C SER A 123 1.93 -6.93 20.00
N GLU A 124 0.60 -6.98 19.87
CA GLU A 124 -0.25 -7.88 20.68
C GLU A 124 -0.06 -9.35 20.28
N GLN A 125 0.17 -9.65 19.00
CA GLN A 125 0.48 -11.00 18.52
C GLN A 125 1.81 -11.51 19.11
N VAL A 126 2.87 -10.70 19.03
CA VAL A 126 4.20 -11.06 19.58
C VAL A 126 4.18 -11.24 21.10
N ALA A 127 3.29 -10.58 21.82
CA ALA A 127 3.19 -10.72 23.28
C ALA A 127 2.49 -12.02 23.73
N TYR A 128 1.76 -12.69 22.85
CA TYR A 128 1.03 -13.93 23.14
C TYR A 128 1.81 -15.19 22.73
N ASP A 129 2.74 -15.06 21.78
CA ASP A 129 3.66 -16.12 21.33
C ASP A 129 4.88 -16.29 22.28
#